data_AF-A0A7X9KKV8-F1
#
_entry.id   AF-A0A7X9KKV8-F1
#
_cell.length_a   1.000
_cell.length_b   1.000
_cell.length_c   1.000
_cell.angle_alpha   90.00
_cell.angle_beta   90.00
_cell.angle_gamma   90.00
#
_symmetry.space_group_name_H-M   'P 1'
#
loop_
_entity.id
_entity.type
_entity.pdbx_description
1 polymer ?
#
loop_
_entity_poly.entity_id
_entity_poly.type
_entity_poly.pdbx_seq_one_letter_code
_entity_poly.pdbx_strand_id
1 'polypeptide(L)' 'MRFLTTPWARGRRAAAADRRRASPTVTVAVCTLDRRDQLERTLHALRSLTYPAFEVVVVNGPSSDGTAEMLEG' A
#
# COMPACT_ATOMS: atom_id res chain seq x y z
N MET A 1 36.39 26.51 18.11
CA MET A 1 34.96 26.11 18.27
C MET A 1 34.47 25.52 16.96
N ARG A 2 33.76 24.38 17.02
CA ARG A 2 33.41 23.50 15.89
C ARG A 2 31.89 23.50 15.74
N PHE A 3 31.36 23.71 14.54
CA PHE A 3 29.95 23.43 14.21
C PHE A 3 29.93 22.34 13.13
N LEU A 4 29.45 21.16 13.51
CA LEU A 4 29.22 20.01 12.62
C LEU A 4 27.89 20.23 11.88
N THR A 5 27.94 20.51 10.59
CA THR A 5 26.74 20.49 9.73
C THR A 5 26.39 19.03 9.43
N THR A 6 25.23 18.59 9.89
CA THR A 6 24.80 17.19 9.93
C THR A 6 24.60 16.59 8.50
N PRO A 7 25.33 15.53 8.07
CA PRO A 7 25.15 14.92 6.73
C PRO A 7 24.01 13.87 6.61
N TRP A 8 23.28 13.63 7.70
CA TRP A 8 22.34 12.51 7.94
C TRP A 8 21.18 12.29 6.95
N ALA A 9 20.82 13.26 6.10
CA ALA A 9 19.66 13.12 5.20
C ALA A 9 19.94 12.31 3.93
N ARG A 10 21.20 12.30 3.44
CA ARG A 10 21.56 11.61 2.18
C ARG A 10 21.58 10.08 2.31
N GLY A 11 22.03 9.55 3.45
CA GLY A 11 22.14 8.09 3.67
C GLY A 11 20.81 7.35 3.74
N ARG A 12 19.74 7.98 4.25
CA ARG A 12 18.43 7.33 4.43
C ARG A 12 17.71 7.02 3.11
N ARG A 13 17.86 7.88 2.09
CA ARG A 13 17.18 7.69 0.80
C ARG A 13 17.76 6.52 0.00
N ALA A 14 19.09 6.35 0.05
CA ALA A 14 19.77 5.22 -0.58
C ALA A 14 19.38 3.88 0.07
N ALA A 15 19.36 3.81 1.40
CA ALA A 15 18.96 2.59 2.12
C ALA A 15 17.48 2.22 1.89
N ALA A 16 16.57 3.20 1.75
CA ALA A 16 15.18 2.93 1.43
C ALA A 16 15.02 2.38 0.00
N ALA A 17 15.72 2.95 -0.98
CA ALA A 17 15.72 2.48 -2.36
C ALA A 17 16.29 1.06 -2.48
N ASP A 18 17.36 0.76 -1.74
CA ASP A 18 17.96 -0.57 -1.67
C ASP A 18 16.98 -1.61 -1.09
N ARG A 19 16.28 -1.27 0.00
CA ARG A 19 15.20 -2.10 0.54
C ARG A 19 14.09 -2.35 -0.46
N ARG A 20 13.70 -1.35 -1.28
CA ARG A 20 12.70 -1.56 -2.34
C ARG A 20 13.19 -2.57 -3.37
N ARG A 21 14.46 -2.50 -3.76
CA ARG A 21 15.06 -3.38 -4.79
C ARG A 21 15.29 -4.80 -4.30
N ALA A 22 15.54 -4.96 -3.00
CA ALA A 22 15.72 -6.26 -2.35
C ALA A 22 14.40 -6.93 -1.93
N SER A 23 13.27 -6.20 -1.95
CA SER A 23 11.96 -6.74 -1.58
C SER A 23 11.28 -7.34 -2.81
N PRO A 24 10.71 -8.57 -2.73
CA PRO A 24 9.90 -9.10 -3.81
C PRO A 24 8.66 -8.24 -4.05
N THR A 25 8.21 -8.14 -5.30
CA THR A 25 6.90 -7.55 -5.59
C THR A 25 5.81 -8.50 -5.07
N VAL A 26 4.87 -7.95 -4.29
CA VAL A 26 3.74 -8.71 -3.74
C VAL A 26 2.43 -8.20 -4.34
N THR A 27 1.58 -9.11 -4.79
CA THR A 27 0.20 -8.80 -5.16
C THR A 27 -0.72 -9.25 -4.03
N VAL A 28 -1.53 -8.33 -3.49
CA VAL A 28 -2.59 -8.66 -2.54
C VAL A 28 -3.90 -8.77 -3.32
N ALA A 29 -4.35 -10.00 -3.57
CA ALA A 29 -5.65 -10.26 -4.20
C ALA A 29 -6.75 -10.28 -3.14
N VAL A 30 -7.75 -9.40 -3.28
CA VAL A 30 -8.92 -9.33 -2.39
C VAL A 30 -10.16 -9.75 -3.16
N CYS A 31 -10.60 -10.99 -2.95
CA CYS A 31 -11.87 -11.49 -3.49
C CYS A 31 -13.01 -11.10 -2.55
N THR A 32 -14.06 -10.49 -3.08
CA THR A 32 -15.15 -9.94 -2.28
C THR A 32 -16.51 -10.09 -2.97
N LEU A 33 -17.57 -10.22 -2.17
CA LEU A 33 -18.96 -10.25 -2.60
C LEU A 33 -19.79 -9.64 -1.47
N ASP A 34 -20.56 -8.59 -1.80
CA ASP A 34 -21.46 -7.88 -0.88
C ASP A 34 -20.82 -7.51 0.47
N ARG A 35 -19.63 -6.88 0.41
CA ARG A 35 -18.84 -6.48 1.58
C ARG A 35 -18.26 -5.08 1.42
N ARG A 36 -19.04 -4.14 0.89
CA ARG A 36 -18.61 -2.76 0.62
C ARG A 36 -17.84 -2.14 1.79
N ASP A 37 -18.43 -2.12 2.98
CA ASP A 37 -17.84 -1.45 4.16
C ASP A 37 -16.56 -2.15 4.65
N GLN A 38 -16.52 -3.48 4.62
CA GLN A 38 -15.33 -4.24 5.00
C GLN A 38 -14.22 -4.07 3.97
N LEU A 39 -14.56 -4.03 2.69
CA LEU A 39 -13.62 -3.79 1.60
C LEU A 39 -13.02 -2.38 1.73
N GLU A 40 -13.83 -1.35 1.95
CA GLU A 40 -13.35 0.02 2.16
C GLU A 40 -12.36 0.10 3.33
N ARG A 41 -12.70 -0.49 4.48
CA ARG A 41 -11.82 -0.57 5.64
C ARG A 41 -10.53 -1.34 5.35
N THR A 42 -10.62 -2.42 4.57
CA THR A 42 -9.46 -3.24 4.18
C THR A 42 -8.53 -2.44 3.28
N LEU A 43 -9.05 -1.77 2.25
CA LEU A 43 -8.27 -0.92 1.37
C LEU A 43 -7.63 0.25 2.14
N HIS A 44 -8.33 0.83 3.11
CA HIS A 44 -7.76 1.83 4.01
C HIS A 44 -6.60 1.27 4.84
N ALA A 45 -6.75 0.08 5.42
CA ALA A 45 -5.68 -0.57 6.18
C ALA A 45 -4.47 -0.90 5.29
N LEU A 46 -4.70 -1.42 4.07
CA LEU A 46 -3.63 -1.74 3.12
C LEU A 46 -2.81 -0.50 2.74
N ARG A 47 -3.44 0.68 2.60
CA ARG A 47 -2.71 1.95 2.38
C ARG A 47 -1.75 2.33 3.50
N SER A 48 -1.93 1.80 4.71
CA SER A 48 -1.05 2.08 5.85
C SER A 48 0.17 1.16 5.95
N LEU A 49 0.28 0.15 5.08
CA LEU A 49 1.41 -0.77 5.08
C LEU A 49 2.72 -0.06 4.72
N THR A 50 3.79 -0.38 5.45
CA THR A 50 5.13 0.14 5.19
C THR A 50 5.95 -0.74 4.25
N TYR A 51 5.36 -1.83 3.72
CA TYR A 51 6.03 -2.69 2.75
C TYR A 51 6.25 -1.93 1.44
N PRO A 52 7.46 -1.96 0.87
CA PRO A 52 7.80 -1.04 -0.20
C PRO A 52 7.19 -1.38 -1.57
N ALA A 53 6.95 -2.66 -1.86
CA ALA A 53 6.68 -3.12 -3.23
C ALA A 53 5.45 -4.03 -3.29
N PHE A 54 4.26 -3.45 -3.18
CA PHE A 54 3.02 -4.21 -3.36
C PHE A 54 1.97 -3.45 -4.16
N GLU A 55 1.09 -4.23 -4.79
CA GLU A 55 -0.13 -3.78 -5.45
C GLU A 55 -1.34 -4.51 -4.85
N VAL A 56 -2.53 -3.94 -5.05
CA VAL A 56 -3.79 -4.55 -4.60
C VAL A 56 -4.67 -4.76 -5.82
N VAL A 57 -5.15 -6.00 -6.00
CA VAL A 57 -6.11 -6.36 -7.04
C VAL A 57 -7.40 -6.78 -6.35
N VAL A 58 -8.49 -6.08 -6.64
CA VAL A 58 -9.82 -6.42 -6.12
C VAL A 58 -10.55 -7.26 -7.15
N VAL A 59 -11.00 -8.44 -6.75
CA VAL A 59 -11.90 -9.28 -7.54
C VAL A 59 -13.29 -9.15 -6.93
N ASN A 60 -14.08 -8.25 -7.51
CA ASN A 60 -15.48 -8.07 -7.14
C ASN A 60 -16.32 -9.16 -7.79
N GLY A 61 -17.07 -9.92 -7.00
CA GLY A 61 -18.15 -10.78 -7.49
C GLY A 61 -19.34 -9.96 -8.01
N PRO A 62 -20.48 -10.60 -8.32
CA PRO A 62 -21.71 -9.92 -8.72
C PRO A 62 -22.39 -9.21 -7.53
N SER A 63 -21.69 -8.26 -6.92
CA SER A 63 -22.16 -7.53 -5.75
C SER A 63 -23.33 -6.61 -6.10
N SER A 64 -24.23 -6.44 -5.14
CA SER A 64 -25.45 -5.63 -5.23
C SER A 64 -25.55 -4.54 -4.15
N ASP A 65 -24.54 -4.45 -3.28
CA ASP A 65 -24.48 -3.57 -2.11
C ASP A 65 -23.81 -2.20 -2.37
N GLY A 66 -23.56 -1.86 -3.63
CA GLY A 66 -22.83 -0.65 -3.99
C GLY A 66 -21.31 -0.81 -4.02
N THR A 67 -20.77 -2.04 -3.93
CA THR A 67 -19.32 -2.29 -3.95
C THR A 67 -18.68 -1.81 -5.26
N ALA A 68 -19.33 -1.98 -6.41
CA ALA A 68 -18.77 -1.59 -7.71
C ALA A 68 -18.62 -0.06 -7.80
N GLU A 69 -19.68 0.66 -7.45
CA GLU A 69 -19.75 2.11 -7.42
C GLU A 69 -18.71 2.70 -6.46
N MET A 70 -18.52 2.07 -5.29
CA MET A 70 -17.47 2.46 -4.34
C MET A 70 -16.05 2.28 -4.91
N LEU A 71 -15.81 1.24 -5.71
CA LEU A 71 -14.51 0.98 -6.33
C LEU A 71 -14.21 1.91 -7.52
N GLU A 72 -15.26 2.39 -8.20
CA GLU A 72 -15.14 3.30 -9.35
C GLU A 72 -14.86 4.74 -8.93
N GLY A 73 -15.37 5.18 -7.77
CA GLY A 73 -15.06 6.48 -7.16
C GLY A 73 -15.73 7.67 -7.82
#